data_AF-A0A2V8JXM3-F1
#
_entry.id   AF-A0A2V8JXM3-F1
#
_cell.length_a   1.000
_cell.length_b   1.000
_cell.length_c   1.000
_cell.angle_alpha   90.00
_cell.angle_beta   90.00
_cell.angle_gamma   90.00
#
_symmetry.space_group_name_H-M   'P 1'
#
loop_
_entity.id
_entity.type
_entity.pdbx_description
1 polymer ?
#
loop_
_entity_poly.entity_id
_entity_poly.type
_entity_poly.pdbx_seq_one_letter_code
_entity_poly.pdbx_strand_id
1 'polypeptide(L)'
;MAYIRPEEVLSPRKHVGGVLEVIHDPGEGHMSVARIIWDDRERIATRWNGDDERPLGNPVSRGQATWFVVDDYAAASIEHAAREAAQDSPHGLAAGYREMAEDLDREREARDWMEGLIGDGTDQAG
;
A
#
# COMPACT_ATOMS: atom_id res chain seq x y z
N MET A 1 -11.02 15.26 -5.97
CA MET A 1 -9.78 14.73 -6.57
C MET A 1 -9.15 13.87 -5.50
N ALA A 2 -8.92 12.58 -5.77
CA ALA A 2 -8.34 11.67 -4.78
C ALA A 2 -7.06 12.25 -4.16
N TYR A 3 -6.89 12.06 -2.86
CA TYR A 3 -5.69 12.49 -2.13
C TYR A 3 -4.40 11.91 -2.74
N ILE A 4 -3.27 12.58 -2.49
CA ILE A 4 -1.97 12.07 -2.95
C ILE A 4 -1.66 10.79 -2.19
N ARG A 5 -1.58 9.67 -2.93
CA ARG A 5 -1.27 8.35 -2.37
C ARG A 5 0.09 8.36 -1.66
N PRO A 6 0.24 7.69 -0.51
CA PRO A 6 1.48 7.77 0.28
C PRO A 6 2.74 7.33 -0.48
N GLU A 7 2.63 6.36 -1.40
CA GLU A 7 3.75 5.89 -2.24
C GLU A 7 4.31 6.99 -3.16
N GLU A 8 3.50 8.00 -3.49
CA GLU A 8 3.85 9.09 -4.40
C GLU A 8 4.45 10.29 -3.66
N VAL A 9 4.48 10.26 -2.32
CA VAL A 9 4.97 11.38 -1.50
C VAL A 9 6.48 11.35 -1.39
N LEU A 10 7.13 12.30 -2.08
CA LEU A 10 8.60 12.45 -2.10
C LEU A 10 9.08 13.76 -1.44
N SER A 11 8.27 14.37 -0.57
CA SER A 11 8.67 15.58 0.16
C SER A 11 8.88 15.30 1.66
N PRO A 12 9.82 16.02 2.31
CA PRO A 12 10.62 17.12 1.79
C PRO A 12 11.72 16.62 0.84
N ARG A 13 11.76 17.15 -0.40
CA ARG A 13 12.60 16.65 -1.50
C ARG A 13 14.10 16.57 -1.22
N LYS A 14 14.59 17.34 -0.24
CA LYS A 14 16.02 17.34 0.14
C LYS A 14 16.42 16.16 1.00
N HIS A 15 15.46 15.54 1.69
CA HIS A 15 15.71 14.51 2.68
C HIS A 15 15.17 13.15 2.24
N VAL A 16 14.00 13.13 1.59
CA VAL A 16 13.36 11.89 1.15
C VAL A 16 14.04 11.35 -0.10
N GLY A 17 14.75 10.23 0.03
CA GLY A 17 15.36 9.49 -1.09
C GLY A 17 14.39 8.51 -1.77
N GLY A 18 13.29 8.15 -1.11
CA GLY A 18 12.24 7.28 -1.64
C GLY A 18 11.39 6.64 -0.53
N VAL A 19 10.21 6.14 -0.92
CA VAL A 19 9.36 5.32 -0.05
C VAL A 19 9.70 3.84 -0.30
N LEU A 20 10.07 3.11 0.75
CA LEU A 20 10.42 1.68 0.66
C LEU A 20 9.19 0.79 0.82
N GLU A 21 8.36 1.09 1.81
CA GLU A 21 7.18 0.32 2.20
C GLU A 21 6.16 1.27 2.81
N VAL A 22 4.94 1.32 2.30
CA VAL A 22 3.80 1.88 3.03
C VAL A 22 3.26 0.76 3.92
N ILE A 23 3.47 0.89 5.23
CA ILE A 23 3.18 -0.15 6.22
C ILE A 23 1.68 -0.17 6.52
N HIS A 24 1.08 1.01 6.66
CA HIS A 24 -0.34 1.18 6.92
C HIS A 24 -0.82 2.42 6.19
N ASP A 25 -1.86 2.26 5.36
CA ASP A 25 -2.59 3.35 4.72
C ASP A 25 -4.10 3.04 4.78
N PRO A 26 -4.82 3.62 5.75
CA PRO A 26 -6.27 3.48 5.89
C PRO A 26 -7.07 4.44 5.00
N GLY A 27 -6.42 5.25 4.14
CA GLY A 27 -7.10 6.13 3.20
C GLY A 27 -7.33 7.56 3.68
N GLU A 28 -8.31 8.24 3.09
CA GLU A 28 -8.57 9.68 3.27
C GLU A 28 -8.80 10.07 4.72
N GLY A 29 -8.27 11.24 5.12
CA GLY A 29 -8.49 11.77 6.46
C GLY A 29 -7.86 10.98 7.62
N HIS A 30 -7.04 9.97 7.32
CA HIS A 30 -6.37 9.13 8.30
C HIS A 30 -4.83 9.21 8.20
N MET A 31 -4.14 8.65 9.20
CA MET A 31 -2.68 8.63 9.25
C MET A 31 -2.10 7.42 8.51
N SER A 32 -1.22 7.69 7.55
CA SER A 32 -0.36 6.69 6.93
C SER A 32 0.96 6.57 7.67
N VAL A 33 1.52 5.36 7.70
CA VAL A 33 2.84 5.03 8.24
C VAL A 33 3.65 4.30 7.17
N ALA A 34 4.89 4.72 6.94
CA ALA A 34 5.77 4.13 5.95
C ALA A 34 7.22 4.00 6.46
N ARG A 35 7.96 3.05 5.89
CA ARG A 35 9.43 3.06 5.92
C ARG A 35 9.94 3.79 4.68
N ILE A 36 10.80 4.76 4.89
CA ILE A 36 11.35 5.63 3.84
C ILE A 36 12.87 5.73 3.95
N ILE A 37 13.52 6.13 2.87
CA ILE A 37 14.90 6.62 2.91
C ILE A 37 14.86 8.11 3.27
N TRP A 38 15.42 8.48 4.42
CA TRP A 38 15.60 9.85 4.87
C TRP A 38 17.08 10.12 5.17
N ASP A 39 17.69 11.08 4.47
CA ASP A 39 19.12 11.40 4.59
C ASP A 39 20.00 10.14 4.54
N ASP A 40 19.80 9.32 3.50
CA ASP A 40 20.48 8.05 3.23
C ASP A 40 20.32 6.97 4.32
N ARG A 41 19.31 7.08 5.19
CA ARG A 41 19.00 6.10 6.23
C ARG A 41 17.54 5.66 6.17
N GLU A 42 17.29 4.39 6.47
CA GLU A 42 15.92 3.90 6.65
C GLU A 42 15.31 4.50 7.92
N ARG A 43 14.11 5.09 7.79
CA ARG A 43 13.37 5.70 8.89
C ARG A 43 11.89 5.41 8.79
N ILE A 44 11.24 5.34 9.95
CA ILE A 44 9.78 5.34 10.03
C ILE A 44 9.29 6.77 9.90
N ALA A 45 8.31 6.98 9.04
CA ALA A 45 7.68 8.27 8.82
C ALA A 45 6.17 8.15 8.82
N THR A 46 5.51 9.23 9.21
CA THR A 46 4.05 9.34 9.22
C THR A 46 3.59 10.57 8.45
N ARG A 47 2.35 10.51 7.98
CA ARG A 47 1.61 11.67 7.49
C ARG A 47 0.12 11.46 7.68
N TRP A 48 -0.61 12.54 7.84
CA TRP A 48 -2.05 12.58 7.62
C TRP A 48 -2.35 12.67 6.13
N ASN A 49 -3.16 11.77 5.63
CA ASN A 49 -3.65 11.78 4.27
C ASN A 49 -4.63 12.95 4.07
N GLY A 50 -4.70 13.40 2.82
CA GLY A 50 -5.69 14.39 2.42
C GLY A 50 -7.07 13.78 2.21
N ASP A 51 -7.91 14.57 1.59
CA ASP A 51 -9.23 14.19 1.09
C ASP A 51 -9.50 14.97 -0.21
N ASP A 52 -10.69 14.81 -0.77
CA ASP A 52 -11.11 15.50 -1.99
C ASP A 52 -11.04 17.03 -1.92
N GLU A 53 -11.21 17.63 -0.74
CA GLU A 53 -11.14 19.08 -0.54
C GLU A 53 -9.71 19.57 -0.29
N ARG A 54 -8.90 18.73 0.38
CA ARG A 54 -7.54 19.03 0.85
C ARG A 54 -6.59 17.88 0.52
N PRO A 55 -6.25 17.66 -0.77
CA PRO A 55 -5.55 16.45 -1.22
C PRO A 55 -4.11 16.31 -0.69
N LEU A 56 -3.51 17.40 -0.20
CA LEU A 56 -2.15 17.41 0.32
C LEU A 56 -2.03 16.78 1.73
N GLY A 57 -3.12 16.72 2.49
CA GLY A 57 -3.08 16.25 3.88
C GLY A 57 -2.15 17.10 4.77
N ASN A 58 -1.45 16.46 5.70
CA ASN A 58 -0.54 17.13 6.65
C ASN A 58 0.60 16.19 7.10
N PRO A 59 1.87 16.62 7.22
CA PRO A 59 2.38 17.95 6.96
C PRO A 59 2.39 18.33 5.48
N VAL A 60 2.41 19.65 5.25
CA VAL A 60 2.65 20.26 3.94
C VAL A 60 3.90 21.12 4.02
N SER A 61 4.83 20.92 3.09
CA SER A 61 6.02 21.75 2.94
C SER A 61 6.09 22.29 1.53
N ARG A 62 6.18 23.62 1.37
CA ARG A 62 6.25 24.29 0.05
C ARG A 62 5.17 23.83 -0.93
N GLY A 63 3.94 23.63 -0.43
CA GLY A 63 2.79 23.19 -1.23
C GLY A 63 2.87 21.74 -1.69
N GLN A 64 3.60 20.88 -1.00
CA GLN A 64 3.71 19.45 -1.29
C GLN A 64 3.30 18.62 -0.07
N ALA A 65 2.53 17.55 -0.28
CA ALA A 65 2.34 16.50 0.71
C ALA A 65 3.70 16.02 1.21
N THR A 66 3.86 15.88 2.52
CA THR A 66 5.17 15.71 3.15
C THR A 66 5.16 14.60 4.18
N TRP A 67 6.25 13.85 4.26
CA TRP A 67 6.53 12.90 5.33
C TRP A 67 7.10 13.59 6.57
N PHE A 68 6.66 13.16 7.75
CA PHE A 68 7.26 13.50 9.03
C PHE A 68 8.00 12.28 9.58
N VAL A 69 9.32 12.38 9.76
CA VAL A 69 10.10 11.28 10.35
C VAL A 69 9.85 11.17 11.84
N VAL A 70 9.59 9.94 12.28
CA VAL A 70 9.47 9.57 13.68
C VAL A 70 10.86 9.47 14.30
N ASP A 71 10.99 10.01 15.51
CA ASP A 71 12.22 9.89 16.30
C ASP A 71 12.47 8.44 16.74
N ASP A 72 13.74 8.09 16.95
CA ASP A 72 14.17 6.71 17.18
C ASP A 72 13.53 6.10 18.44
N TYR A 73 13.23 6.93 19.46
CA TYR A 73 12.59 6.44 20.69
C TYR A 73 11.18 5.87 20.45
N ALA A 74 10.48 6.32 19.39
CA ALA A 74 9.09 5.94 19.09
C ALA A 74 8.96 5.08 17.84
N ALA A 75 9.97 5.07 16.96
CA ALA A 75 9.90 4.43 15.64
C ALA A 75 9.46 2.97 15.72
N ALA A 76 10.05 2.17 16.61
CA ALA A 76 9.74 0.75 16.75
C ALA A 76 8.27 0.52 17.20
N SER A 77 7.79 1.30 18.16
CA SER A 77 6.41 1.20 18.66
C SER A 77 5.38 1.60 17.61
N ILE A 78 5.67 2.66 16.83
CA ILE A 78 4.80 3.11 15.75
C ILE A 78 4.77 2.10 14.61
N GLU A 79 5.93 1.56 14.22
CA GLU A 79 5.99 0.49 13.22
C GLU A 79 5.19 -0.74 13.66
N HIS A 80 5.36 -1.18 14.92
CA HIS A 80 4.64 -2.33 15.44
C HIS A 80 3.12 -2.12 15.38
N ALA A 81 2.63 -0.99 15.90
CA ALA A 81 1.21 -0.66 15.87
C ALA A 81 0.65 -0.54 14.43
N ALA A 82 1.43 0.03 13.51
CA ALA A 82 1.04 0.13 12.10
C ALA A 82 0.91 -1.25 11.45
N ARG A 83 1.83 -2.17 11.75
CA ARG A 83 1.79 -3.55 11.24
C ARG A 83 0.60 -4.33 11.79
N GLU A 84 0.28 -4.20 13.08
CA GLU A 84 -0.92 -4.79 13.66
C GLU A 84 -2.18 -4.25 12.96
N ALA A 85 -2.31 -2.92 12.82
CA ALA A 85 -3.43 -2.29 12.14
C ALA A 85 -3.58 -2.68 10.66
N ALA A 86 -2.46 -2.95 9.97
CA ALA A 86 -2.47 -3.40 8.58
C ALA A 86 -2.91 -4.87 8.43
N GLN A 87 -2.63 -5.73 9.41
CA GLN A 87 -3.11 -7.12 9.43
C GLN A 87 -4.63 -7.20 9.67
N ASP A 88 -5.14 -6.30 10.50
CA ASP A 88 -6.56 -6.20 10.86
C ASP A 88 -7.39 -5.43 9.81
N SER A 89 -6.73 -4.78 8.83
CA SER A 89 -7.42 -4.01 7.80
C SER A 89 -8.03 -4.93 6.72
N PRO A 90 -9.36 -4.84 6.46
CA PRO A 90 -10.06 -5.63 5.43
C PRO A 90 -9.53 -5.44 4.00
N HIS A 91 -8.74 -4.39 3.77
CA HIS A 91 -8.21 -4.01 2.46
C HIS A 91 -6.69 -4.21 2.33
N GLY A 92 -6.05 -4.87 3.30
CA GLY A 92 -4.63 -5.23 3.17
C GLY A 92 -4.41 -6.27 2.07
N LEU A 93 -3.23 -6.29 1.45
CA LEU A 93 -2.86 -7.32 0.46
C LEU A 93 -3.12 -8.75 0.97
N ALA A 94 -2.91 -8.99 2.28
CA ALA A 94 -3.21 -10.27 2.92
C ALA A 94 -4.71 -10.58 3.06
N ALA A 95 -5.58 -9.58 3.11
CA ALA A 95 -7.03 -9.76 3.04
C ALA A 95 -7.44 -10.10 1.60
N GLY A 96 -6.88 -9.41 0.61
CA GLY A 96 -7.08 -9.75 -0.81
C GLY A 96 -6.57 -11.15 -1.17
N TYR A 97 -5.42 -11.58 -0.64
CA TYR A 97 -4.93 -12.95 -0.80
C TYR A 97 -5.80 -13.99 -0.08
N ARG A 98 -6.36 -13.67 1.09
CA ARG A 98 -7.32 -14.56 1.78
C ARG A 98 -8.61 -14.70 0.98
N GLU A 99 -9.17 -13.59 0.50
CA GLU A 99 -10.35 -13.59 -0.36
C GLU A 99 -10.12 -14.39 -1.64
N MET A 100 -8.97 -14.20 -2.30
CA MET A 100 -8.57 -15.01 -3.46
C MET A 100 -8.38 -16.50 -3.13
N ALA A 101 -7.81 -16.83 -1.98
CA ALA A 101 -7.61 -18.23 -1.54
C ALA A 101 -8.92 -18.91 -1.13
N GLU A 102 -9.93 -18.13 -0.73
CA GLU A 102 -11.26 -18.61 -0.37
C GLU A 102 -12.21 -18.68 -1.59
N ASP A 103 -11.86 -18.06 -2.72
CA ASP A 103 -12.61 -18.09 -3.99
C ASP A 103 -12.31 -19.36 -4.83
N LEU A 104 -12.78 -20.50 -4.31
CA LEU A 104 -12.73 -21.80 -5.00
C LEU A 104 -13.56 -21.85 -6.30
N ASP A 105 -14.47 -20.90 -6.48
CA ASP A 105 -15.37 -20.84 -7.63
C ASP A 105 -14.63 -20.30 -8.86
N ARG A 106 -13.78 -19.29 -8.67
CA ARG A 106 -12.91 -18.77 -9.73
C ARG A 106 -11.82 -19.75 -10.16
N GLU A 107 -11.30 -20.57 -9.25
CA GLU A 107 -10.39 -21.67 -9.62
C GLU A 107 -11.07 -22.75 -10.46
N ARG A 108 -12.35 -23.03 -10.20
CA ARG A 108 -13.14 -23.99 -10.98
C ARG A 108 -13.43 -23.45 -12.38
N GLU A 109 -13.86 -22.19 -12.49
CA GLU A 109 -14.07 -21.54 -13.80
C GLU A 109 -12.77 -21.50 -14.62
N ALA A 110 -11.63 -21.19 -14.00
CA ALA A 110 -10.33 -21.20 -14.69
C ALA A 110 -9.93 -22.61 -15.13
N ARG A 111 -10.20 -23.64 -14.32
CA ARG A 111 -9.96 -25.05 -14.66
C ARG A 111 -10.83 -25.48 -15.84
N ASP A 112 -12.12 -25.18 -15.80
CA ASP A 112 -13.07 -25.52 -16.86
C ASP A 112 -12.68 -24.82 -18.18
N TRP A 113 -12.17 -23.58 -18.10
CA TRP A 113 -11.67 -22.84 -19.25
C TRP A 113 -10.38 -23.45 -19.83
N MET A 114 -9.44 -23.87 -18.97
CA MET A 114 -8.21 -24.56 -19.40
C MET A 114 -8.49 -25.94 -20.00
N GLU A 115 -9.43 -26.70 -19.43
CA GLU A 115 -9.82 -28.02 -19.92
C GLU A 115 -10.51 -27.92 -21.28
N GLY A 116 -11.34 -26.90 -21.49
CA GLY A 116 -11.90 -26.57 -22.82
C GLY A 116 -10.83 -26.24 -23.86
N LEU A 117 -9.79 -25.50 -23.47
CA LEU A 117 -8.70 -25.12 -24.38
C LEU A 117 -7.81 -26.30 -24.80
N ILE A 118 -7.66 -27.31 -23.93
CA ILE A 118 -6.89 -28.54 -24.23
C ILE A 118 -7.73 -29.53 -25.05
N GLY A 119 -9.04 -29.59 -24.82
CA GLY A 119 -9.97 -30.44 -25.60
C GLY A 119 -10.00 -30.09 -27.09
N ASP A 120 -10.06 -28.79 -27.41
CA ASP A 120 -10.14 -28.30 -28.80
C ASP A 120 -8.84 -28.47 -29.61
N GLY A 121 -7.70 -28.76 -28.95
CA GLY A 121 -6.40 -28.96 -29.58
C GLY A 121 -6.14 -30.37 -30.12
N THR A 122 -7.03 -31.34 -29.85
CA THR A 122 -6.81 -32.76 -30.22
C THR A 122 -7.55 -33.23 -31.48
N ASP A 123 -8.41 -32.40 -32.07
CA ASP A 123 -9.22 -32.75 -33.25
C ASP A 123 -8.71 -32.22 -34.60
N GLN A 124 -7.49 -31.64 -34.67
CA GLN A 124 -6.87 -31.18 -35.93
C GLN A 124 -5.51 -31.86 -36.23
N ALA A 125 -5.46 -33.18 -36.09
CA ALA A 125 -4.39 -34.00 -36.66
C ALA A 125 -4.97 -35.32 -37.19
N GLY A 126 -5.66 -35.25 -38.33
CA GLY A 126 -6.16 -36.40 -39.09
C GLY A 126 -5.95 -36.18 -40.59
#